data_AF-A0A9W4PSM9-F1
#
_entry.id   AF-A0A9W4PSM9-F1
#
_cell.length_a   1.000
_cell.length_b   1.000
_cell.length_c   1.000
_cell.angle_alpha   90.00
_cell.angle_beta   90.00
_cell.angle_gamma   90.00
#
_symmetry.space_group_name_H-M   'P 1'
#
loop_
_entity.id
_entity.type
_entity.pdbx_description
1 polymer ?
#
loop_
_entity_poly.entity_id
_entity_poly.type
_entity_poly.pdbx_seq_one_letter_code
_entity_poly.pdbx_strand_id
1 'polypeptide(L)'
;MAENTSVLSVKFTERKDHTEMTAIAEAAALIRRVAGYRKPDESLKAVFLRVARKLSSRLPKYIGPMKPGRVEDIWREEARMIRSEEMDALRALAAEHKATEEAARDEFKALERRIEAIERTLGLSPAHVAGARHLAMVGALGDLDRALDGGAR
;
A
#
# COMPACT_ATOMS: atom_id res chain seq x y z
N MET A 1 59.11 4.49 24.35
CA MET A 1 58.20 3.74 25.23
C MET A 1 56.87 3.65 24.53
N ALA A 2 56.35 2.44 24.44
CA ALA A 2 55.18 2.06 23.67
C ALA A 2 53.90 2.69 24.23
N GLU A 3 52.91 2.93 23.36
CA GLU A 3 51.55 2.45 23.60
C GLU A 3 50.79 2.36 22.28
N ASN A 4 50.35 1.13 22.02
CA ASN A 4 49.83 0.63 20.76
C ASN A 4 48.34 0.34 21.01
N THR A 5 47.47 1.33 20.83
CA THR A 5 46.02 1.11 20.92
C THR A 5 45.49 0.66 19.57
N SER A 6 45.60 -0.65 19.35
CA SER A 6 44.87 -1.39 18.32
C SER A 6 43.38 -1.34 18.66
N VAL A 7 42.67 -0.43 17.99
CA VAL A 7 41.21 -0.41 18.01
C VAL A 7 40.74 -1.57 17.14
N LEU A 8 40.27 -2.62 17.80
CA LEU A 8 39.58 -3.76 17.21
C LEU A 8 38.36 -3.25 16.42
N SER A 9 38.54 -3.13 15.11
CA SER A 9 37.43 -3.02 14.16
C SER A 9 36.66 -4.33 14.19
N VAL A 10 35.66 -4.40 15.07
CA VAL A 10 34.63 -5.44 15.02
C VAL A 10 33.88 -5.21 13.71
N LYS A 11 34.22 -6.02 12.70
CA LYS A 11 33.40 -6.15 11.50
C LYS A 11 32.04 -6.66 11.95
N PHE A 12 31.09 -5.75 12.13
CA PHE A 12 29.68 -6.06 12.24
C PHE A 12 29.28 -6.64 10.88
N THR A 13 29.46 -7.94 10.72
CA THR A 13 28.88 -8.67 9.62
C THR A 13 27.38 -8.53 9.80
N GLU A 14 26.77 -7.67 8.99
CA GLU A 14 25.33 -7.70 8.72
C GLU A 14 24.97 -9.14 8.39
N ARG A 15 24.47 -9.87 9.38
CA ARG A 15 23.65 -11.04 9.11
C ARG A 15 22.42 -10.47 8.42
N LYS A 16 22.43 -10.50 7.09
CA LYS A 16 21.18 -10.57 6.34
C LYS A 16 20.50 -11.84 6.83
N ASP A 17 19.65 -11.69 7.83
CA ASP A 17 18.64 -12.68 8.15
C ASP A 17 17.73 -12.77 6.92
N HIS A 18 18.15 -13.57 5.94
CA HIS A 18 17.29 -14.11 4.93
C HIS A 18 16.32 -15.03 5.66
N THR A 19 15.35 -14.44 6.35
CA THR A 19 14.21 -15.18 6.88
C THR A 19 13.52 -15.71 5.63
N GLU A 20 13.74 -16.99 5.32
CA GLU A 20 13.04 -17.67 4.25
C GLU A 20 11.54 -17.50 4.52
N MET A 21 10.91 -16.59 3.76
CA MET A 21 9.49 -16.34 3.92
C MET A 21 8.77 -17.63 3.55
N THR A 22 8.00 -18.16 4.48
CA THR A 22 7.10 -19.27 4.18
C THR A 22 6.13 -18.85 3.09
N ALA A 23 5.63 -19.80 2.30
CA ALA A 23 4.64 -19.50 1.26
C ALA A 23 3.39 -18.81 1.83
N ILE A 24 3.03 -19.08 3.08
CA ILE A 24 1.92 -18.42 3.77
C ILE A 24 2.27 -16.97 4.08
N ALA A 25 3.47 -16.68 4.56
CA ALA A 25 3.93 -15.32 4.82
C ALA A 25 4.00 -14.49 3.52
N GLU A 26 4.47 -15.08 2.42
CA GLU A 26 4.44 -14.46 1.10
C GLU A 26 3.00 -14.11 0.68
N ALA A 27 2.10 -15.09 0.79
CA ALA A 27 0.71 -14.89 0.42
C ALA A 27 0.01 -13.82 1.27
N ALA A 28 0.28 -13.78 2.58
CA ALA A 28 -0.24 -12.76 3.48
C ALA A 28 0.25 -11.37 3.06
N ALA A 29 1.55 -11.23 2.74
CA ALA A 29 2.11 -9.98 2.24
C ALA A 29 1.49 -9.54 0.90
N LEU A 30 1.27 -10.48 -0.03
CA LEU A 30 0.61 -10.20 -1.30
C LEU A 30 -0.85 -9.77 -1.10
N ILE A 31 -1.60 -10.43 -0.22
CA ILE A 31 -2.97 -10.04 0.12
C ILE A 31 -3.01 -8.62 0.70
N ARG A 32 -2.10 -8.28 1.63
CA ARG A 32 -2.02 -6.94 2.23
C ARG A 32 -1.76 -5.87 1.16
N ARG A 33 -0.89 -6.18 0.19
CA ARG A 33 -0.64 -5.30 -0.97
C ARG A 33 -1.87 -5.13 -1.85
N VAL A 34 -2.57 -6.22 -2.20
CA VAL A 34 -3.78 -6.19 -3.04
C VAL A 34 -4.96 -5.50 -2.34
N ALA A 35 -5.05 -5.64 -1.02
CA ALA A 35 -6.04 -4.94 -0.22
C ALA A 35 -5.86 -3.42 -0.30
N GLY A 36 -4.60 -2.95 -0.33
CA GLY A 36 -4.24 -1.54 -0.37
C GLY A 36 -4.69 -0.81 0.89
N TYR A 37 -4.80 0.51 0.80
CA TYR A 37 -5.38 1.31 1.87
C TYR A 37 -6.87 1.01 2.04
N ARG A 38 -7.26 0.81 3.30
CA ARG A 38 -8.65 0.68 3.70
C ARG A 38 -9.32 2.06 3.65
N LYS A 39 -10.53 2.15 3.11
CA LYS A 39 -11.31 3.39 3.23
C LYS A 39 -11.70 3.64 4.70
N PRO A 40 -11.84 4.88 5.16
CA PRO A 40 -12.16 5.19 6.57
C PRO A 40 -13.43 4.49 7.08
N ASP A 41 -14.43 4.32 6.19
CA ASP A 41 -15.73 3.69 6.42
C ASP A 41 -15.75 2.17 6.11
N GLU A 42 -14.66 1.60 5.58
CA GLU A 42 -14.61 0.20 5.16
C GLU A 42 -14.26 -0.72 6.34
N SER A 43 -15.11 -1.70 6.62
CA SER A 43 -14.83 -2.76 7.60
C SER A 43 -13.81 -3.78 7.05
N LEU A 44 -13.07 -4.48 7.92
CA LEU A 44 -12.16 -5.55 7.48
C LEU A 44 -12.87 -6.67 6.72
N LYS A 45 -14.12 -6.99 7.10
CA LYS A 45 -14.96 -7.94 6.35
C LYS A 45 -15.20 -7.48 4.92
N ALA A 46 -15.44 -6.18 4.72
CA ALA A 46 -15.60 -5.61 3.38
C ALA A 46 -14.29 -5.66 2.58
N VAL A 47 -13.14 -5.41 3.22
CA VAL A 47 -11.81 -5.60 2.59
C VAL A 47 -11.63 -7.04 2.12
N PHE A 48 -11.86 -8.02 2.99
CA PHE A 48 -11.70 -9.44 2.64
C PHE A 48 -12.67 -9.86 1.54
N LEU A 49 -13.92 -9.39 1.57
CA LEU A 49 -14.88 -9.65 0.50
C LEU A 49 -14.45 -9.04 -0.84
N ARG A 50 -13.87 -7.83 -0.82
CA ARG A 50 -13.33 -7.18 -2.02
C ARG A 50 -12.13 -7.93 -2.58
N VAL A 51 -11.18 -8.32 -1.74
CA VAL A 51 -10.01 -9.10 -2.14
C VAL A 51 -10.42 -10.47 -2.67
N ALA A 52 -11.33 -11.17 -1.98
CA ALA A 52 -11.87 -12.46 -2.41
C ALA A 52 -12.53 -12.39 -3.79
N ARG A 53 -13.32 -11.33 -4.07
CA ARG A 53 -13.92 -11.10 -5.40
C ARG A 53 -12.87 -10.88 -6.48
N LYS A 54 -11.83 -10.08 -6.20
CA LYS A 54 -10.71 -9.87 -7.14
C LYS A 54 -9.94 -11.17 -7.42
N LEU A 55 -9.68 -11.98 -6.40
CA LEU A 55 -9.00 -13.26 -6.58
C LEU A 55 -9.88 -14.26 -7.34
N SER A 56 -11.16 -14.32 -7.02
CA SER A 56 -12.12 -15.21 -7.69
C SER A 56 -12.24 -14.95 -9.19
N SER A 57 -12.03 -13.72 -9.66
CA SER A 57 -12.05 -13.42 -11.10
C SER A 57 -10.80 -13.89 -11.84
N ARG A 58 -9.74 -14.25 -11.11
CA ARG A 58 -8.46 -14.74 -11.66
C ARG A 58 -8.25 -16.23 -11.46
N LEU A 59 -8.92 -16.83 -10.48
CA LEU A 59 -8.84 -18.25 -10.22
C LEU A 59 -9.48 -19.06 -11.36
N PRO A 60 -8.90 -20.21 -11.72
CA PRO A 60 -9.52 -21.14 -12.65
C PRO A 60 -10.90 -21.59 -12.18
N LYS A 61 -11.85 -21.72 -13.13
CA LYS A 61 -13.25 -22.06 -12.83
C LYS A 61 -13.42 -23.36 -12.02
N TYR A 62 -12.52 -24.33 -12.17
CA TYR A 62 -12.57 -25.62 -11.47
C TYR A 62 -12.22 -25.53 -9.98
N ILE A 63 -11.55 -24.47 -9.52
CA ILE A 63 -11.26 -24.23 -8.10
C ILE A 63 -12.47 -23.63 -7.39
N GLY A 64 -13.31 -22.92 -8.15
CA GLY A 64 -14.42 -22.14 -7.62
C GLY A 64 -13.98 -20.80 -7.03
N PRO A 65 -14.95 -19.96 -6.63
CA PRO A 65 -14.66 -18.65 -6.07
C PRO A 65 -13.99 -18.76 -4.71
N MET A 66 -13.00 -17.90 -4.46
CA MET A 66 -12.37 -17.77 -3.16
C MET A 66 -13.36 -17.14 -2.16
N LYS A 67 -13.48 -17.77 -0.99
CA LYS A 67 -14.35 -17.27 0.09
C LYS A 67 -13.62 -16.18 0.90
N PRO A 68 -14.33 -15.19 1.47
CA PRO A 68 -13.72 -14.17 2.33
C PRO A 68 -12.99 -14.76 3.54
N GLY A 69 -13.51 -15.83 4.16
CA GLY A 69 -12.84 -16.52 5.26
C GLY A 69 -11.48 -17.10 4.86
N ARG A 70 -11.36 -17.64 3.63
CA ARG A 70 -10.07 -18.14 3.11
C ARG A 70 -9.04 -17.01 2.98
N VAL A 71 -9.47 -15.82 2.58
CA VAL A 71 -8.59 -14.64 2.53
C VAL A 71 -8.18 -14.21 3.93
N GLU A 72 -9.11 -14.24 4.89
CA GLU A 72 -8.83 -13.93 6.29
C GLU A 72 -7.82 -14.90 6.91
N ASP A 73 -7.97 -16.21 6.69
CA ASP A 73 -7.05 -17.24 7.18
C ASP A 73 -5.63 -17.00 6.65
N ILE A 74 -5.48 -16.66 5.36
CA ILE A 74 -4.17 -16.36 4.77
C ILE A 74 -3.65 -15.02 5.29
N TRP A 75 -4.50 -14.00 5.43
CA TRP A 75 -4.13 -12.68 5.97
C TRP A 75 -3.50 -12.77 7.37
N ARG A 76 -4.08 -13.62 8.23
CA ARG A 76 -3.64 -13.87 9.61
C ARG A 76 -2.50 -14.88 9.70
N GLU A 77 -2.07 -15.43 8.56
CA GLU A 77 -1.05 -16.50 8.50
C GLU A 77 -1.49 -17.79 9.22
N GLU A 78 -2.80 -18.00 9.38
CA GLU A 78 -3.44 -19.15 10.03
C GLU A 78 -3.75 -20.29 9.04
N ALA A 79 -3.68 -20.01 7.73
CA ALA A 79 -3.90 -21.00 6.69
C ALA A 79 -2.80 -22.08 6.71
N ARG A 80 -3.18 -23.36 6.79
CA ARG A 80 -2.22 -24.50 6.81
C ARG A 80 -1.43 -24.67 5.51
N MET A 81 -2.04 -24.30 4.38
CA MET A 81 -1.44 -24.42 3.05
C MET A 81 -2.03 -23.35 2.13
N ILE A 82 -1.31 -23.02 1.06
CA ILE A 82 -1.80 -22.23 -0.08
C ILE A 82 -1.66 -23.05 -1.36
N ARG A 83 -2.69 -23.03 -2.22
CA ARG A 83 -2.64 -23.71 -3.51
C ARG A 83 -1.78 -22.92 -4.49
N SER A 84 -1.14 -23.60 -5.44
CA SER A 84 -0.32 -22.95 -6.47
C SER A 84 -1.11 -21.89 -7.25
N GLU A 85 -2.36 -22.19 -7.62
CA GLU A 85 -3.20 -21.29 -8.40
C GLU A 85 -3.64 -20.06 -7.58
N GLU A 86 -3.85 -20.23 -6.27
CA GLU A 86 -4.10 -19.10 -5.35
C GLU A 86 -2.87 -18.17 -5.30
N MET A 87 -1.68 -18.77 -5.22
CA MET A 87 -0.43 -18.03 -5.19
C MET A 87 -0.16 -17.29 -6.51
N ASP A 88 -0.35 -17.96 -7.65
CA ASP A 88 -0.15 -17.35 -8.97
C ASP A 88 -1.14 -16.21 -9.21
N ALA A 89 -2.40 -16.39 -8.83
CA ALA A 89 -3.41 -15.33 -8.91
C ALA A 89 -3.05 -14.13 -8.01
N LEU A 90 -2.52 -14.37 -6.80
CA LEU A 90 -2.06 -13.33 -5.90
C LEU A 90 -0.88 -12.55 -6.47
N ARG A 91 0.12 -13.25 -7.02
CA ARG A 91 1.29 -12.62 -7.64
C ARG A 91 0.89 -11.76 -8.83
N ALA A 92 0.01 -12.25 -9.69
CA ALA A 92 -0.50 -11.49 -10.83
C ALA A 92 -1.25 -10.22 -10.39
N LEU A 93 -2.17 -10.33 -9.43
CA LEU A 93 -2.91 -9.17 -8.91
C LEU A 93 -2.00 -8.16 -8.20
N ALA A 94 -1.01 -8.64 -7.45
CA ALA A 94 -0.05 -7.77 -6.78
C ALA A 94 0.84 -7.02 -7.78
N ALA A 95 1.23 -7.65 -8.88
CA ALA A 95 1.98 -7.00 -9.95
C ALA A 95 1.16 -5.89 -10.64
N GLU A 96 -0.13 -6.14 -10.89
CA GLU A 96 -1.04 -5.11 -11.43
C GLU A 96 -1.27 -3.97 -10.45
N HIS A 97 -1.46 -4.28 -9.16
CA HIS A 97 -1.56 -3.26 -8.13
C HIS A 97 -0.30 -2.39 -8.05
N LYS A 98 0.88 -2.99 -8.21
CA LYS A 98 2.15 -2.25 -8.26
C LYS A 98 2.22 -1.36 -9.51
N ALA A 99 1.88 -1.89 -10.68
CA ALA A 99 1.91 -1.13 -11.94
C ALA A 99 0.94 0.06 -11.92
N THR A 100 -0.26 -0.13 -11.36
CA THR A 100 -1.25 0.96 -11.20
C THR A 100 -0.79 2.02 -10.19
N GLU A 101 -0.13 1.62 -9.10
CA GLU A 101 0.46 2.56 -8.14
C GLU A 101 1.61 3.37 -8.75
N GLU A 102 2.48 2.73 -9.53
CA GLU A 102 3.57 3.39 -10.24
C GLU A 102 3.04 4.41 -11.26
N ALA A 103 2.04 4.03 -12.07
CA ALA A 103 1.40 4.93 -13.01
C ALA A 103 0.76 6.15 -12.32
N ALA A 104 0.06 5.93 -11.20
CA ALA A 104 -0.55 7.02 -10.43
C ALA A 104 0.52 7.97 -9.83
N ARG A 105 1.65 7.43 -9.36
CA ARG A 105 2.77 8.25 -8.86
C ARG A 105 3.41 9.08 -9.96
N ASP A 106 3.54 8.53 -11.17
CA ASP A 106 4.10 9.26 -12.31
C ASP A 106 3.15 10.37 -12.78
N GLU A 107 1.85 10.10 -12.80
CA GLU A 107 0.83 11.11 -13.08
C GLU A 107 0.85 12.23 -12.04
N PHE A 108 0.93 11.89 -10.75
CA PHE A 108 1.04 12.86 -9.67
C PHE A 108 2.24 13.79 -9.84
N LYS A 109 3.44 13.23 -10.12
CA LYS A 109 4.64 14.02 -10.40
C LYS A 109 4.50 14.90 -11.63
N ALA A 110 3.82 14.43 -12.67
CA ALA A 110 3.56 15.22 -13.87
C ALA A 110 2.64 16.41 -13.56
N LEU A 111 1.61 16.20 -12.73
CA LEU A 111 0.72 17.26 -12.26
C LEU A 111 1.46 18.28 -11.40
N GLU A 112 2.30 17.84 -10.45
CA GLU A 112 3.13 18.74 -9.64
C GLU A 112 4.02 19.64 -10.52
N ARG A 113 4.71 19.06 -11.50
CA ARG A 113 5.55 19.86 -12.43
C ARG A 113 4.75 20.86 -13.25
N ARG A 114 3.54 20.51 -13.67
CA ARG A 114 2.64 21.42 -14.40
C ARG A 114 2.20 22.57 -13.51
N ILE A 115 1.83 22.28 -12.26
CA ILE A 115 1.47 23.28 -11.26
C ILE A 115 2.66 24.23 -11.02
N GLU A 116 3.86 23.70 -10.79
CA GLU A 116 5.07 24.52 -10.59
C GLU A 116 5.40 25.40 -11.81
N ALA A 117 5.18 24.91 -13.03
CA ALA A 117 5.38 25.70 -14.25
C ALA A 117 4.37 26.85 -14.36
N ILE A 118 3.11 26.60 -14.02
CA ILE A 118 2.05 27.63 -13.99
C ILE A 118 2.36 28.66 -12.89
N GLU A 119 2.71 28.22 -11.69
CA GLU A 119 3.06 29.09 -10.56
C GLU A 119 4.23 30.02 -10.92
N ARG A 120 5.28 29.49 -11.58
CA ARG A 120 6.39 30.29 -12.10
C ARG A 120 5.96 31.30 -13.17
N THR A 121 5.10 30.88 -14.11
CA THR A 121 4.60 31.74 -15.19
C THR A 121 3.77 32.91 -14.63
N LEU A 122 3.02 32.65 -13.56
CA LEU A 122 2.21 33.66 -12.87
C LEU A 122 3.03 34.52 -11.88
N GLY A 123 4.34 34.28 -11.74
CA GLY A 123 5.20 35.00 -10.79
C GLY A 123 4.83 34.78 -9.33
N LEU A 124 4.12 33.68 -9.01
CA LEU A 124 3.73 33.37 -7.65
C LEU A 124 4.95 32.91 -6.85
N SER A 125 5.27 33.63 -5.79
CA SER A 125 6.28 33.20 -4.82
C SER A 125 5.87 31.85 -4.20
N PRO A 126 6.81 30.91 -4.00
CA PRO A 126 6.56 29.64 -3.31
C PRO A 126 5.87 29.81 -1.94
N ALA A 127 6.08 30.94 -1.26
CA ALA A 127 5.45 31.25 0.02
C ALA A 127 3.93 31.49 -0.09
N HIS A 128 3.47 32.17 -1.15
CA HIS A 128 2.04 32.41 -1.41
C HIS A 128 1.33 31.10 -1.78
N VAL A 129 2.00 30.28 -2.59
CA VAL A 129 1.51 28.95 -2.98
C VAL A 129 1.41 28.02 -1.78
N ALA A 130 2.44 27.97 -0.92
CA ALA A 130 2.44 27.12 0.27
C ALA A 130 1.32 27.51 1.24
N GLY A 131 1.08 28.82 1.45
CA GLY A 131 -0.05 29.31 2.23
C GLY A 131 -1.40 28.92 1.64
N ALA A 132 -1.57 29.06 0.32
CA ALA A 132 -2.79 28.65 -0.37
C ALA A 132 -3.04 27.13 -0.33
N ARG A 133 -1.99 26.31 -0.48
CA ARG A 133 -2.08 24.83 -0.34
C ARG A 133 -2.48 24.42 1.07
N HIS A 134 -1.88 25.04 2.09
CA HIS A 134 -2.23 24.78 3.48
C HIS A 134 -3.70 25.14 3.77
N LEU A 135 -4.17 26.30 3.29
CA LEU A 135 -5.57 26.72 3.44
C LEU A 135 -6.53 25.80 2.67
N ALA A 136 -6.18 25.37 1.46
CA ALA A 136 -6.98 24.43 0.69
C ALA A 136 -7.07 23.04 1.37
N MET A 137 -5.98 22.58 1.98
CA MET A 137 -5.96 21.32 2.72
C MET A 137 -6.79 21.39 4.01
N VAL A 138 -6.72 22.49 4.74
CA VAL A 138 -7.56 22.75 5.92
C VAL A 138 -9.04 22.90 5.53
N GLY A 139 -9.34 23.56 4.41
CA GLY A 139 -10.69 23.66 3.86
C GLY A 139 -11.26 22.29 3.47
N ALA A 140 -10.48 21.47 2.76
CA ALA A 140 -10.89 20.12 2.39
C ALA A 140 -11.13 19.21 3.61
N LEU A 141 -10.35 19.38 4.68
CA LEU A 141 -10.57 18.69 5.96
C LEU A 141 -11.84 19.18 6.67
N GLY A 142 -12.08 20.50 6.69
CA GLY A 142 -13.29 21.08 7.29
C GLY A 142 -14.58 20.74 6.54
N ASP A 143 -14.52 20.62 5.21
CA ASP A 143 -15.64 20.19 4.40
C ASP A 143 -15.95 18.69 4.58
N LEU A 144 -14.92 17.87 4.87
CA LEU A 144 -15.08 16.47 5.25
C LEU A 144 -15.78 16.35 6.62
N ASP A 145 -15.41 17.19 7.58
CA ASP A 145 -15.99 17.23 8.93
C ASP A 145 -17.48 17.64 8.88
N ARG A 146 -17.79 18.69 8.11
CA ARG A 146 -19.18 19.15 7.90
C ARG A 146 -20.05 18.11 7.18
N ALA A 147 -19.47 17.30 6.29
CA ALA A 147 -20.19 16.22 5.61
C ALA A 147 -20.54 15.05 6.55
N LEU A 148 -19.75 14.82 7.60
CA LEU A 148 -20.01 13.81 8.62
C LEU A 148 -21.13 14.24 9.58
N ASP A 149 -21.21 15.54 9.91
CA ASP A 149 -22.28 16.10 10.76
C ASP A 149 -23.67 16.11 10.09
N GLY A 150 -23.73 16.12 8.76
CA GLY A 150 -24.99 16.12 8.00
C GLY A 150 -25.68 14.76 7.89
N GLY A 151 -25.03 13.67 8.31
CA GLY A 151 -25.50 12.28 8.13
C GLY A 151 -26.42 11.74 9.23
N ALA A 152 -26.76 12.53 10.26
CA ALA A 152 -27.64 12.11 11.35
C ALA A 152 -29.09 12.60 11.12
N ARG A 153 -29.81 12.00 10.17
CA ARG A 153 -31.29 12.04 10.10
C ARG A 153 -31.86 10.73 9.58
#